data_AF-A0A371M8L9-F1
#
_entry.id   AF-A0A371M8L9-F1
#
_cell.length_a   1.000
_cell.length_b   1.000
_cell.length_c   1.000
_cell.angle_alpha   90.00
_cell.angle_beta   90.00
_cell.angle_gamma   90.00
#
_symmetry.space_group_name_H-M   'P 1'
#
loop_
_entity.id
_entity.type
_entity.pdbx_description
1 polymer ?
#
loop_
_entity_poly.entity_id
_entity_poly.type
_entity_poly.pdbx_seq_one_letter_code
_entity_poly.pdbx_strand_id
1 'polypeptide(L)' 'MRRGATASPKRDVVTLSMLVLAGPFLATSRPETAIIGALFVAVGVYGTVESLAAAVFAYLDA' A
#
# COMPACT_ATOMS: atom_id res chain seq x y z
N MET A 1 4.82 -8.14 -25.14
CA MET A 1 4.72 -8.90 -23.88
C MET A 1 4.59 -7.91 -22.74
N ARG A 2 3.50 -8.02 -21.96
CA ARG A 2 3.13 -7.14 -20.84
C ARG A 2 4.35 -6.90 -19.95
N ARG A 3 4.66 -5.63 -19.65
CA ARG A 3 5.39 -5.29 -18.42
C ARG A 3 4.53 -5.84 -17.28
N GLY A 4 4.80 -7.07 -16.86
CA GLY A 4 4.36 -7.54 -15.55
C GLY A 4 4.80 -6.48 -14.56
N ALA A 5 3.90 -6.06 -13.69
CA ALA A 5 4.25 -5.27 -12.53
C ALA A 5 5.32 -6.07 -11.78
N THR A 6 6.59 -5.79 -12.05
CA THR A 6 7.68 -6.33 -11.28
C THR A 6 7.42 -5.82 -9.87
N ALA A 7 7.22 -6.75 -8.93
CA ALA A 7 7.18 -6.44 -7.51
C ALA A 7 8.40 -5.55 -7.24
N SER A 8 8.15 -4.27 -7.01
CA SER A 8 9.19 -3.26 -6.90
C SER A 8 9.44 -3.12 -5.41
N PRO A 9 10.54 -3.66 -4.86
CA PRO A 9 10.74 -3.69 -3.41
C PRO A 9 10.69 -2.28 -2.80
N LYS A 10 11.16 -1.29 -3.55
CA LYS A 10 11.08 0.12 -3.17
C LYS A 10 9.64 0.60 -3.05
N ARG A 11 8.76 0.22 -3.99
CA ARG A 11 7.34 0.58 -3.97
C ARG A 11 6.66 -0.07 -2.77
N ASP A 12 6.93 -1.35 -2.53
CA ASP A 12 6.33 -2.10 -1.43
C ASP A 12 6.70 -1.53 -0.06
N VAL A 13 7.97 -1.17 0.13
CA VAL A 13 8.45 -0.51 1.36
C VAL A 13 7.74 0.82 1.58
N VAL A 14 7.57 1.64 0.54
CA VAL A 14 6.84 2.91 0.64
C VAL A 14 5.38 2.68 1.00
N THR A 15 4.71 1.73 0.35
CA THR A 15 3.32 1.37 0.61
C THR A 15 3.11 0.88 2.04
N LEU A 16 3.97 -0.01 2.53
CA LEU A 16 3.92 -0.49 3.92
C LEU A 16 4.20 0.64 4.92
N SER A 17 5.15 1.53 4.60
CA SER A 17 5.46 2.69 5.42
C SER A 17 4.26 3.64 5.56
N MET A 18 3.50 3.86 4.47
CA MET A 18 2.26 4.63 4.53
C MET A 18 1.23 3.98 5.45
N LEU A 19 1.09 2.66 5.43
CA LEU A 19 0.16 1.94 6.30
C LEU A 19 0.55 2.04 7.79
N VAL A 20 1.85 1.92 8.09
CA VAL A 20 2.38 2.08 9.46
C VAL A 20 2.17 3.52 9.95
N LEU A 21 2.45 4.50 9.10
CA LEU A 21 2.27 5.92 9.42
C LEU A 21 0.79 6.31 9.57
N ALA A 22 -0.16 5.57 9.00
CA ALA A 22 -1.57 5.88 9.14
C ALA A 22 -2.06 5.81 10.60
N GLY A 23 -1.52 4.87 11.41
CA GLY A 23 -1.94 4.67 12.80
C GLY A 23 -1.88 5.94 13.66
N PRO A 24 -0.71 6.61 13.77
CA PRO A 24 -0.59 7.88 14.48
C PRO A 24 -1.54 8.98 13.99
N PHE A 25 -1.80 9.05 12.68
CA PHE A 25 -2.70 10.06 12.10
C PHE A 25 -4.18 9.76 12.32
N LEU A 26 -4.55 8.50 12.56
CA LEU A 26 -5.93 8.11 12.90
C LEU A 26 -6.21 8.22 14.40
N ALA A 27 -5.19 8.21 15.25
CA ALA A 27 -5.33 8.26 16.71
C ALA A 27 -5.59 9.68 17.27
N THR A 28 -5.96 10.65 16.43
CA THR A 28 -6.13 12.06 16.82
C THR A 28 -7.60 12.50 16.74
N SER A 29 -8.01 13.40 17.62
CA SER A 29 -9.34 14.02 17.61
C SER A 29 -9.52 15.11 16.54
N ARG A 30 -8.46 15.51 15.83
CA ARG A 30 -8.52 16.53 14.78
C ARG A 30 -8.94 15.88 13.45
N PRO A 31 -10.06 16.32 12.85
CA PRO A 31 -10.60 15.69 11.64
C PRO A 31 -9.66 15.81 10.45
N GLU A 32 -8.93 16.92 10.30
CA GLU A 32 -7.97 17.10 9.22
C GLU A 32 -6.84 16.07 9.27
N THR A 33 -6.35 15.77 10.48
CA THR A 33 -5.28 14.78 10.68
C THR A 33 -5.79 13.36 10.45
N ALA A 34 -7.02 13.07 10.90
CA ALA A 34 -7.67 11.80 10.64
C ALA A 34 -7.89 11.54 9.13
N ILE A 35 -8.22 12.58 8.36
CA ILE A 35 -8.36 12.50 6.90
C ILE A 35 -7.01 12.12 6.25
N ILE A 36 -5.90 12.70 6.69
CA ILE A 36 -4.56 12.32 6.20
C ILE A 36 -4.27 10.85 6.50
N GLY A 37 -4.59 10.39 7.72
CA GLY A 37 -4.47 8.98 8.10
C GLY A 37 -5.31 8.07 7.20
N ALA A 38 -6.55 8.44 6.90
CA ALA A 38 -7.41 7.68 6.00
C ALA A 38 -6.86 7.61 4.57
N LEU A 39 -6.29 8.71 4.06
CA LEU A 39 -5.62 8.73 2.75
C LEU A 39 -4.40 7.79 2.73
N PHE A 40 -3.61 7.75 3.81
CA PHE A 40 -2.49 6.81 3.93
C PHE A 40 -2.94 5.35 3.95
N VAL A 41 -4.06 5.03 4.64
CA VAL A 41 -4.66 3.69 4.56
C VAL A 41 -5.09 3.37 3.14
N ALA A 42 -5.80 4.28 2.47
CA ALA A 42 -6.31 4.03 1.12
C ALA A 42 -5.18 3.72 0.13
N VAL A 43 -4.11 4.51 0.14
CA VAL A 43 -2.95 4.29 -0.74
C VAL A 43 -2.18 3.02 -0.34
N GLY A 44 -2.01 2.77 0.97
CA GLY A 44 -1.38 1.56 1.49
C GLY A 44 -2.10 0.28 1.08
N VAL A 45 -3.43 0.26 1.22
CA VAL A 45 -4.26 -0.88 0.83
C VAL A 45 -4.25 -1.11 -0.68
N TYR A 46 -4.39 -0.04 -1.48
CA TYR A 46 -4.35 -0.18 -2.94
C TYR A 46 -3.01 -0.76 -3.41
N GLY A 47 -1.89 -0.23 -2.89
CA GLY A 47 -0.56 -0.72 -3.26
C GLY A 47 -0.30 -2.17 -2.83
N THR A 48 -0.77 -2.57 -1.63
CA THR A 48 -0.60 -3.96 -1.15
C THR A 48 -1.42 -4.95 -1.97
N VAL A 49 -2.65 -4.60 -2.36
CA VAL A 49 -3.48 -5.43 -3.25
C VAL A 49 -2.82 -5.60 -4.62
N GLU A 50 -2.27 -4.53 -5.19
CA GLU A 50 -1.59 -4.62 -6.49
C GLU A 50 -0.35 -5.51 -6.44
N SER A 51 0.49 -5.37 -5.41
CA SER A 51 1.67 -6.23 -5.24
C SER A 51 1.31 -7.68 -4.91
N LEU A 52 0.25 -7.91 -4.12
CA LEU A 52 -0.25 -9.26 -3.88
C LEU A 52 -0.75 -9.90 -5.17
N ALA A 53 -1.52 -9.16 -5.98
CA ALA A 53 -1.99 -9.66 -7.27
C ALA A 53 -0.82 -10.03 -8.18
N ALA A 54 0.20 -9.17 -8.27
CA ALA A 54 1.41 -9.45 -9.03
C ALA A 54 2.14 -10.72 -8.54
N ALA A 55 2.29 -10.88 -7.22
CA ALA A 55 2.90 -12.06 -6.62
C ALA A 55 2.10 -13.35 -6.90
N VAL A 56 0.76 -13.29 -6.80
CA VAL A 56 -0.12 -14.41 -7.12
C VAL A 56 -0.02 -14.78 -8.60
N PHE A 57 -0.02 -13.81 -9.51
CA PHE A 57 0.16 -14.10 -10.94
C PHE A 57 1.52 -14.73 -11.22
N ALA A 58 2.59 -14.26 -10.60
CA ALA A 58 3.92 -14.84 -10.74
C ALA A 58 4.00 -16.28 -10.20
N TYR A 59 3.31 -16.57 -9.08
CA TYR A 59 3.23 -17.92 -8.52
C TYR A 59 2.45 -18.89 -9.43
N LEU A 60 1.35 -18.44 -10.03
CA LEU A 60 0.54 -19.28 -10.93
C LEU A 60 1.22 -19.55 -12.28
N ASP A 61 2.16 -18.71 -12.69
CA ASP A 61 2.94 -18.86 -13.93
C ASP A 61 4.22 -19.69 -13.75
N ALA A 62 4.58 -20.05 -12.50
CA ALA A 62 5.75 -20.84 -12.13
C ALA A 62 5.42 -22.33 -11.96
#